data_AF-A0A5C8TE17-F1
#
_entry.id   AF-A0A5C8TE17-F1
#
_cell.length_a   1.000
_cell.length_b   1.000
_cell.length_c   1.000
_cell.angle_alpha   90.00
_cell.angle_beta   90.00
_cell.angle_gamma   90.00
#
_symmetry.space_group_name_H-M   'P 1'
#
loop_
_entity.id
_entity.type
_entity.pdbx_description
1 polymer ?
#
loop_
_entity_poly.entity_id
_entity_poly.type
_entity_poly.pdbx_seq_one_letter_code
_entity_poly.pdbx_strand_id
1 'polypeptide(L)'
;MRGYILAVPEANAPGAISGDVGQRYRFSSADLNSNGTRAGHAVDFIVVDGEAREIYPVPGQAPVFSPAFSKAVRQRDWVAFYFNPNGRIGRRDYWTFGFLVLMIVNIVLGLIPGVNIIVFFVTAWCGLALGIKRCHDVNRSGWLNAVPYVLTPLSFLCASIGFLSSYSRHAIGVPALFSTLALLTGVATFGFWIWFIVQVLAKAGDAEPNRFGLPPIAPSA
;
A
#
# COMPACT_ATOMS: atom_id res chain seq x y z
N MET A 1 -22.24 11.38 24.03
CA MET A 1 -21.44 10.22 23.54
C MET A 1 -20.19 10.78 22.92
N ARG A 2 -19.03 10.15 23.12
CA ARG A 2 -17.78 10.64 22.54
C ARG A 2 -17.43 9.91 21.24
N GLY A 3 -16.75 10.63 20.36
CA GLY A 3 -16.32 10.12 19.08
C GLY A 3 -15.42 11.09 18.33
N TYR A 4 -15.23 10.82 17.04
CA TYR A 4 -14.33 11.58 16.18
C TYR A 4 -14.99 11.85 14.84
N ILE A 5 -14.80 13.05 14.32
CA ILE A 5 -15.28 13.41 12.98
C ILE A 5 -14.47 12.62 11.94
N LEU A 6 -15.17 11.86 11.09
CA LEU A 6 -14.57 11.15 9.95
C LEU A 6 -14.56 12.03 8.70
N ALA A 7 -15.65 12.75 8.45
CA ALA A 7 -15.84 13.65 7.32
C ALA A 7 -16.73 14.82 7.72
N VAL A 8 -16.39 16.02 7.23
CA VAL A 8 -17.18 17.24 7.44
C VAL A 8 -18.30 17.27 6.39
N PRO A 9 -19.52 17.75 6.72
CA PRO A 9 -20.60 17.86 5.75
C PRO A 9 -20.23 18.79 4.60
N GLU A 10 -20.57 18.39 3.38
CA GLU A 10 -20.46 19.21 2.16
C GLU A 10 -21.87 19.47 1.60
N ALA A 11 -22.01 20.39 0.64
CA ALA A 11 -23.31 20.84 0.12
C ALA A 11 -24.26 19.70 -0.31
N ASN A 12 -23.71 18.56 -0.76
CA ASN A 12 -24.47 17.39 -1.22
C ASN A 12 -24.15 16.10 -0.45
N ALA A 13 -23.43 16.17 0.67
CA ALA A 13 -23.02 14.98 1.42
C ALA A 13 -23.08 15.23 2.94
N PRO A 14 -23.79 14.39 3.72
CA PRO A 14 -23.81 14.51 5.16
C PRO A 14 -22.43 14.22 5.74
N GLY A 15 -22.12 14.85 6.88
CA GLY A 15 -20.92 14.54 7.64
C GLY A 15 -21.03 13.16 8.29
N ALA A 16 -19.89 12.62 8.71
CA ALA A 16 -19.82 11.33 9.40
C ALA A 16 -18.98 11.42 10.67
N ILE A 17 -19.48 10.84 11.77
CA ILE A 17 -18.78 10.69 13.05
C ILE A 17 -18.63 9.20 13.35
N SER A 18 -17.46 8.80 13.85
CA SER A 18 -17.25 7.51 14.50
C SER A 18 -17.39 7.69 16.00
N GLY A 19 -18.38 7.03 16.62
CA GLY A 19 -18.42 6.92 18.07
C GLY A 19 -17.27 6.06 18.62
N ASP A 20 -17.03 6.12 19.93
CA ASP A 20 -15.97 5.37 20.62
C ASP A 20 -16.06 3.84 20.43
N VAL A 21 -17.28 3.32 20.25
CA VAL A 21 -17.55 1.90 20.00
C VAL A 21 -17.35 1.50 18.52
N GLY A 22 -17.02 2.47 17.65
CA GLY A 22 -16.82 2.29 16.22
C GLY A 22 -18.10 2.37 15.36
N GLN A 23 -19.25 2.63 15.98
CA GLN A 23 -20.50 2.89 15.25
C GLN A 23 -20.46 4.25 14.57
N ARG A 24 -21.10 4.35 13.40
CA ARG A 24 -21.09 5.55 12.57
C ARG A 24 -22.41 6.29 12.64
N TYR A 25 -22.32 7.60 12.78
CA TYR A 25 -23.47 8.50 12.83
C TYR A 25 -23.31 9.58 11.76
N ARG A 26 -24.41 9.89 11.08
CA ARG A 26 -24.47 11.00 10.13
C ARG A 26 -24.85 12.28 10.87
N PHE A 27 -24.43 13.42 10.32
CA PHE A 27 -24.81 14.72 10.86
C PHE A 27 -24.80 15.80 9.78
N SER A 28 -25.56 16.87 10.00
CA SER A 28 -25.59 18.05 9.13
C SER A 28 -24.66 19.15 9.64
N SER A 29 -24.29 20.10 8.78
CA SER A 29 -23.53 21.28 9.21
C SER A 29 -24.27 22.12 10.25
N ALA A 30 -25.61 22.02 10.31
CA ALA A 30 -26.43 22.69 11.30
C ALA A 30 -26.26 22.13 12.73
N ASP A 31 -25.83 20.87 12.86
CA ASP A 31 -25.63 20.20 14.15
C ASP A 31 -24.24 20.49 14.77
N LEU A 32 -23.35 21.14 14.01
CA LEU A 32 -22.02 21.55 14.47
C LEU A 32 -22.10 22.85 15.25
N ASN A 33 -21.78 22.79 16.55
CA ASN A 33 -21.68 23.99 17.39
C ASN A 33 -20.30 24.66 17.32
N SER A 34 -19.53 24.43 16.25
CA SER A 34 -18.23 25.08 16.04
C SER A 34 -17.89 25.22 14.55
N ASN A 35 -17.24 26.32 14.19
CA ASN A 35 -16.82 26.61 12.81
C ASN A 35 -15.42 26.05 12.45
N GLY A 36 -14.72 25.43 13.41
CA GLY A 36 -13.32 25.00 13.27
C GLY A 36 -13.10 23.49 13.14
N THR A 37 -14.18 22.69 13.18
CA THR A 37 -14.11 21.24 13.19
C THR A 37 -13.64 20.65 11.86
N ARG A 38 -12.63 19.79 11.92
CA ARG A 38 -12.08 19.04 10.78
C ARG A 38 -12.12 17.54 11.08
N ALA A 39 -12.02 16.72 10.03
CA ALA A 39 -11.80 15.28 10.19
C ALA A 39 -10.64 15.01 11.18
N GLY A 40 -10.87 14.09 12.12
CA GLY A 40 -9.95 13.73 13.19
C GLY A 40 -10.20 14.44 14.53
N HIS A 41 -11.01 15.50 14.60
CA HIS A 41 -11.32 16.15 15.88
C HIS A 41 -12.18 15.26 16.77
N ALA A 42 -11.84 15.20 18.06
CA ALA A 42 -12.67 14.58 19.08
C ALA A 42 -13.89 15.47 19.37
N VAL A 43 -15.06 14.84 19.42
CA VAL A 43 -16.34 15.52 19.66
C VAL A 43 -17.17 14.76 20.69
N ASP A 44 -17.95 15.51 21.47
CA ASP A 44 -19.09 14.99 22.21
C ASP A 44 -20.37 15.31 21.43
N PHE A 45 -21.29 14.36 21.36
CA PHE A 45 -22.53 14.48 20.60
C PHE A 45 -23.61 13.61 21.22
N ILE A 46 -24.87 13.93 20.96
CA ILE A 46 -26.00 13.07 21.32
C ILE A 46 -26.53 12.36 20.07
N VAL A 47 -27.13 11.19 20.27
CA VAL A 47 -27.77 10.45 19.16
C VAL A 47 -29.27 10.65 19.27
N VAL A 48 -29.88 11.20 18.23
CA VAL A 48 -31.32 11.41 18.11
C VAL A 48 -31.76 10.86 16.76
N ASP A 49 -32.71 9.93 16.76
CA ASP A 49 -33.20 9.24 15.54
C ASP A 49 -32.12 8.55 14.69
N GLY A 50 -31.03 8.12 15.32
CA GLY A 50 -29.90 7.46 14.64
C GLY A 50 -28.91 8.42 14.00
N GLU A 51 -29.10 9.74 14.13
CA GLU A 51 -28.17 10.77 13.69
C GLU A 51 -27.47 11.46 14.87
N ALA A 52 -26.26 11.97 14.62
CA ALA A 52 -25.51 12.72 15.61
C ALA A 52 -25.97 14.19 15.62
N ARG A 53 -26.42 14.65 16.78
CA ARG A 53 -26.86 16.03 17.02
C ARG A 53 -26.06 16.68 18.14
N GLU A 54 -26.16 18.00 18.22
CA GLU A 54 -25.49 18.83 19.25
C GLU A 54 -24.00 18.51 19.39
N ILE A 55 -23.25 18.67 18.30
CA ILE A 55 -21.86 18.22 18.22
C ILE A 55 -20.94 19.33 18.75
N TYR A 56 -20.25 19.05 19.83
CA TYR A 56 -19.29 19.96 20.48
C TYR A 56 -17.87 19.41 20.38
N PRO A 57 -16.87 20.21 19.97
CA PRO A 57 -15.48 19.81 20.03
C PRO A 57 -15.03 19.65 21.48
N VAL A 58 -14.28 18.59 21.78
CA VAL A 58 -13.71 18.36 23.12
C VAL A 58 -12.43 19.20 23.26
N PRO A 59 -12.37 20.18 24.18
CA PRO A 59 -11.19 21.04 24.33
C PRO A 59 -9.96 20.26 24.78
N GLY A 60 -8.80 20.59 24.23
CA GLY A 60 -7.50 20.03 24.66
C GLY A 60 -7.18 18.63 24.11
N GLN A 61 -8.06 18.04 23.30
CA GLN A 61 -7.80 16.75 22.66
C GLN A 61 -7.27 16.95 21.23
N ALA A 62 -6.01 16.58 21.00
CA ALA A 62 -5.39 16.64 19.69
C ALA A 62 -6.18 15.78 18.68
N PRO A 63 -6.32 16.21 17.42
CA PRO A 63 -7.01 15.43 16.42
C PRO A 63 -6.32 14.06 16.26
N VAL A 64 -7.07 12.99 16.49
CA VAL A 64 -6.58 11.63 16.39
C VAL A 64 -6.93 11.12 15.00
N PHE A 65 -5.97 10.51 14.29
CA PHE A 65 -6.25 9.73 13.09
C PHE A 65 -7.30 8.68 13.45
N SER A 66 -8.49 8.79 12.84
CA SER A 66 -9.71 7.98 13.04
C SER A 66 -9.55 6.72 13.93
N PRO A 67 -10.42 6.52 14.95
CA PRO A 67 -10.45 5.28 15.74
C PRO A 67 -10.42 4.00 14.89
N ALA A 68 -11.03 4.03 13.70
CA ALA A 68 -11.02 2.92 12.75
C ALA A 68 -9.60 2.55 12.28
N PHE A 69 -8.71 3.54 12.05
CA PHE A 69 -7.31 3.30 11.74
C PHE A 69 -6.59 2.64 12.92
N SER A 70 -6.78 3.16 14.14
CA SER A 70 -6.18 2.59 15.35
C SER A 70 -6.65 1.15 15.64
N LYS A 71 -7.92 0.84 15.30
CA LYS A 71 -8.50 -0.49 15.45
C LYS A 71 -8.00 -1.44 14.37
N ALA A 72 -7.95 -0.98 13.11
CA ALA A 72 -7.39 -1.74 11.99
C ALA A 72 -5.92 -2.10 12.22
N VAL A 73 -5.13 -1.19 12.79
CA VAL A 73 -3.73 -1.46 13.12
C VAL A 73 -3.58 -2.46 14.27
N ARG A 74 -4.43 -2.37 15.30
CA ARG A 74 -4.35 -3.25 16.48
C ARG A 74 -4.86 -4.67 16.24
N GLN A 75 -5.87 -4.83 15.39
CA GLN A 75 -6.52 -6.13 15.17
C GLN A 75 -5.90 -6.95 14.04
N ARG A 76 -4.97 -6.38 13.27
CA ARG A 76 -4.34 -7.06 12.13
C ARG A 76 -3.18 -7.93 12.62
N ASP A 77 -3.16 -9.18 12.16
CA ASP A 77 -2.00 -10.04 12.28
C ASP A 77 -0.91 -9.57 11.31
N TRP A 78 0.05 -8.81 11.84
CA TRP A 78 1.15 -8.24 11.06
C TRP A 78 2.15 -9.29 10.58
N VAL A 79 2.32 -10.38 11.31
CA VAL A 79 3.24 -11.45 10.92
C VAL A 79 2.68 -12.14 9.69
N ALA A 80 1.41 -12.54 9.71
CA ALA A 80 0.75 -13.12 8.53
C ALA A 80 0.65 -12.10 7.37
N PHE A 81 0.47 -10.81 7.66
CA PHE A 81 0.41 -9.76 6.64
C PHE A 81 1.70 -9.68 5.82
N TYR A 82 2.88 -9.68 6.46
CA TYR A 82 4.16 -9.52 5.77
C TYR A 82 4.82 -10.83 5.35
N PHE A 83 4.70 -11.91 6.13
CA PHE A 83 5.50 -13.12 5.91
C PHE A 83 4.78 -14.25 5.20
N ASN A 84 3.46 -14.34 5.29
CA ASN A 84 2.70 -15.38 4.62
C ASN A 84 2.29 -14.88 3.23
N PRO A 85 2.67 -15.51 2.10
CA PRO A 85 2.29 -15.06 0.75
C PRO A 85 0.86 -15.44 0.35
N ASN A 86 0.16 -16.24 1.15
CA ASN A 86 -1.18 -16.72 0.82
C ASN A 86 -2.26 -15.66 1.07
N GLY A 87 -3.35 -15.76 0.31
CA GLY A 87 -4.50 -14.86 0.39
C GLY A 87 -4.39 -13.65 -0.54
N ARG A 88 -5.21 -12.64 -0.24
CA ARG A 88 -5.42 -11.45 -1.08
C ARG A 88 -5.20 -10.18 -0.25
N ILE A 89 -4.68 -9.14 -0.89
CA ILE A 89 -4.54 -7.81 -0.27
C ILE A 89 -5.12 -6.75 -1.20
N GLY A 90 -5.95 -5.87 -0.63
CA GLY A 90 -6.53 -4.77 -1.38
C GLY A 90 -5.50 -3.71 -1.73
N ARG A 91 -5.77 -2.95 -2.80
CA ARG A 91 -4.89 -1.88 -3.30
C ARG A 91 -4.46 -0.90 -2.22
N ARG A 92 -5.39 -0.39 -1.40
CA ARG A 92 -5.10 0.57 -0.35
C ARG A 92 -4.09 0.02 0.64
N ASP A 93 -4.37 -1.16 1.19
CA ASP A 93 -3.51 -1.81 2.19
C ASP A 93 -2.12 -2.12 1.63
N TYR A 94 -2.03 -2.55 0.37
CA TYR A 94 -0.76 -2.76 -0.31
C TYR A 94 0.09 -1.49 -0.35
N TRP A 95 -0.48 -0.34 -0.73
CA TRP A 95 0.28 0.91 -0.83
C TRP A 95 0.58 1.53 0.53
N THR A 96 -0.38 1.55 1.46
CA THR A 96 -0.21 2.24 2.75
C THR A 96 0.52 1.42 3.79
N PHE A 97 0.15 0.15 3.96
CA PHE A 97 0.74 -0.72 4.97
C PHE A 97 1.82 -1.63 4.39
N GLY A 98 1.81 -1.92 3.09
CA GLY A 98 2.88 -2.68 2.45
C GLY A 98 4.04 -1.78 2.02
N PHE A 99 3.90 -1.17 0.85
CA PHE A 99 4.95 -0.42 0.17
C PHE A 99 5.51 0.73 1.03
N LEU A 100 4.66 1.61 1.56
CA LEU A 100 5.12 2.78 2.30
C LEU A 100 5.90 2.39 3.57
N VAL A 101 5.42 1.38 4.32
CA VAL A 101 6.11 0.92 5.54
C VAL A 101 7.45 0.29 5.19
N LEU A 102 7.49 -0.60 4.19
CA LEU A 102 8.75 -1.22 3.74
C LEU A 102 9.75 -0.20 3.20
N MET A 103 9.27 0.86 2.53
CA MET A 103 10.10 1.97 2.07
C MET A 103 10.71 2.72 3.25
N ILE A 104 9.92 3.08 4.26
CA ILE A 104 10.40 3.77 5.47
C ILE A 104 11.41 2.90 6.22
N VAL A 105 11.13 1.60 6.39
CA VAL A 105 12.05 0.65 7.03
C VAL A 105 13.39 0.59 6.30
N ASN A 106 13.38 0.53 4.96
CA ASN A 106 14.60 0.54 4.15
C ASN A 106 15.38 1.87 4.27
N ILE A 107 14.69 3.01 4.28
CA ILE A 107 15.35 4.32 4.44
C ILE A 107 15.98 4.45 5.82
N VAL A 108 15.28 4.04 6.88
CA VAL A 108 15.74 4.24 8.26
C VAL A 108 16.81 3.23 8.66
N LEU A 109 16.57 1.93 8.42
CA LEU A 109 17.46 0.86 8.86
C LEU A 109 18.52 0.50 7.81
N GLY A 110 18.28 0.79 6.53
CA GLY A 110 19.21 0.50 5.44
C GLY A 110 20.44 1.41 5.39
N LEU A 111 20.43 2.53 6.13
CA LEU A 111 21.59 3.42 6.26
C LEU A 111 22.64 2.91 7.26
N ILE A 112 22.31 1.91 8.08
CA ILE A 112 23.19 1.37 9.11
C ILE A 112 24.04 0.24 8.48
N PRO A 113 25.37 0.37 8.40
CA PRO A 113 26.23 -0.68 7.85
C PRO A 113 26.08 -2.01 8.60
N GLY A 114 26.00 -3.12 7.87
CA GLY A 114 25.83 -4.47 8.42
C GLY A 114 24.35 -4.83 8.66
N VAL A 115 23.58 -3.92 9.27
CA VAL A 115 22.12 -4.09 9.44
C VAL A 115 21.40 -4.04 8.09
N ASN A 116 21.87 -3.20 7.18
CA ASN A 116 21.33 -3.03 5.84
C ASN A 116 21.20 -4.35 5.04
N ILE A 117 22.13 -5.30 5.22
CA ILE A 117 22.08 -6.60 4.54
C ILE A 117 20.89 -7.43 5.05
N ILE A 118 20.71 -7.50 6.38
CA ILE A 118 19.60 -8.24 6.98
C ILE A 118 18.26 -7.60 6.60
N VAL A 119 18.18 -6.27 6.68
CA VAL A 119 16.99 -5.50 6.30
C VAL A 119 16.64 -5.74 4.83
N PHE A 120 17.63 -5.78 3.94
CA PHE A 120 17.41 -6.07 2.52
C PHE A 120 16.70 -7.41 2.33
N PHE A 121 17.21 -8.51 2.91
CA PHE A 121 16.60 -9.84 2.73
C PHE A 121 15.20 -9.93 3.36
N VAL A 122 15.03 -9.38 4.57
CA VAL A 122 13.71 -9.39 5.25
C VAL A 122 12.69 -8.59 4.45
N THR A 123 13.02 -7.36 4.08
CA THR A 123 12.09 -6.50 3.34
C THR A 123 11.86 -6.97 1.91
N ALA A 124 12.84 -7.64 1.27
CA ALA A 124 12.66 -8.30 -0.01
C ALA A 124 11.64 -9.45 0.08
N TRP A 125 11.72 -10.30 1.09
CA TRP A 125 10.71 -11.35 1.33
C TRP A 125 9.33 -10.75 1.59
N CYS A 126 9.23 -9.74 2.47
CA CYS A 126 7.96 -9.07 2.76
C CYS A 126 7.36 -8.43 1.51
N GLY A 127 8.18 -7.76 0.69
CA GLY A 127 7.76 -7.17 -0.57
C GLY A 127 7.24 -8.21 -1.56
N LEU A 128 7.93 -9.35 -1.66
CA LEU A 128 7.52 -10.48 -2.52
C LEU A 128 6.18 -11.08 -2.04
N ALA A 129 6.02 -11.35 -0.75
CA ALA A 129 4.79 -11.90 -0.19
C ALA A 129 3.59 -10.98 -0.45
N LEU A 130 3.76 -9.67 -0.25
CA LEU A 130 2.73 -8.67 -0.54
C LEU A 130 2.43 -8.56 -2.03
N GLY A 131 3.46 -8.60 -2.89
CA GLY A 131 3.31 -8.61 -4.35
C GLY A 131 2.54 -9.84 -4.85
N ILE A 132 2.78 -11.01 -4.25
CA ILE A 132 2.04 -12.25 -4.55
C ILE A 132 0.56 -12.10 -4.19
N LYS A 133 0.25 -11.65 -2.97
CA LYS A 133 -1.14 -11.36 -2.56
C LYS A 133 -1.81 -10.34 -3.46
N ARG A 134 -1.05 -9.36 -3.96
CA ARG A 134 -1.56 -8.33 -4.85
C ARG A 134 -1.90 -8.89 -6.23
N CYS A 135 -1.08 -9.80 -6.76
CA CYS A 135 -1.42 -10.57 -7.95
C CYS A 135 -2.69 -11.40 -7.74
N HIS A 136 -2.80 -12.08 -6.60
CA HIS A 136 -3.97 -12.88 -6.26
C HIS A 136 -5.25 -12.05 -6.20
N ASP A 137 -5.17 -10.81 -5.72
CA ASP A 137 -6.32 -9.91 -5.63
C ASP A 137 -6.92 -9.52 -7.00
N VAL A 138 -6.12 -9.56 -8.07
CA VAL A 138 -6.59 -9.37 -9.46
C VAL A 138 -6.65 -10.68 -10.26
N ASN A 139 -6.75 -11.81 -9.56
CA ASN A 139 -6.80 -13.17 -10.09
C ASN A 139 -5.62 -13.55 -11.01
N ARG A 140 -4.44 -12.98 -10.78
CA ARG A 140 -3.21 -13.31 -11.53
C ARG A 140 -2.28 -14.20 -10.70
N SER A 141 -1.37 -14.89 -11.40
CA SER A 141 -0.38 -15.75 -10.75
C SER A 141 0.65 -14.93 -9.97
N GLY A 142 0.97 -15.34 -8.74
CA GLY A 142 2.04 -14.74 -7.93
C GLY A 142 3.41 -14.78 -8.58
N TRP A 143 3.65 -15.75 -9.48
CA TRP A 143 4.88 -15.89 -10.26
C TRP A 143 5.19 -14.70 -11.17
N LEU A 144 4.23 -13.83 -11.47
CA LEU A 144 4.50 -12.59 -12.19
C LEU A 144 5.50 -11.69 -11.44
N ASN A 145 5.57 -11.78 -10.12
CA ASN A 145 6.58 -11.07 -9.34
C ASN A 145 8.01 -11.56 -9.62
N ALA A 146 8.20 -12.81 -10.08
CA ALA A 146 9.52 -13.37 -10.38
C ALA A 146 10.17 -12.75 -11.63
N VAL A 147 9.36 -12.26 -12.57
CA VAL A 147 9.83 -11.69 -13.85
C VAL A 147 10.88 -10.59 -13.65
N PRO A 148 10.64 -9.52 -12.84
CA PRO A 148 11.65 -8.49 -12.62
C PRO A 148 12.88 -9.01 -11.88
N TYR A 149 12.76 -10.03 -11.02
CA TYR A 149 13.92 -10.64 -10.34
C TYR A 149 14.81 -11.46 -11.28
N VAL A 150 14.32 -11.85 -12.46
CA VAL A 150 15.11 -12.56 -13.48
C VAL A 150 15.62 -11.61 -14.55
N LEU A 151 14.73 -10.78 -15.12
CA LEU A 151 15.10 -9.92 -16.25
C LEU A 151 16.03 -8.77 -15.85
N THR A 152 15.86 -8.23 -14.63
CA THR A 152 16.70 -7.11 -14.17
C THR A 152 18.16 -7.55 -13.99
N PRO A 153 18.49 -8.63 -13.23
CA PRO A 153 19.87 -9.10 -13.13
C PRO A 153 20.46 -9.53 -14.47
N LEU A 154 19.65 -10.14 -15.35
CA LEU A 154 20.10 -10.53 -16.69
C LEU A 154 20.51 -9.31 -17.52
N SER A 155 19.71 -8.23 -17.51
CA SER A 155 20.02 -6.99 -18.20
C SER A 155 21.32 -6.36 -17.67
N PHE A 156 21.50 -6.33 -16.34
CA PHE A 156 22.73 -5.85 -15.72
C PHE A 156 23.95 -6.72 -16.06
N LEU A 157 23.79 -8.04 -16.10
CA LEU A 157 24.86 -8.97 -16.47
C LEU A 157 25.29 -8.75 -17.92
N CYS A 158 24.34 -8.65 -18.86
CA CYS A 158 24.65 -8.36 -20.26
C CYS A 158 25.35 -6.99 -20.40
N ALA A 159 24.89 -5.96 -19.70
CA ALA A 159 25.53 -4.64 -19.72
C ALA A 159 26.98 -4.71 -19.20
N SER A 160 27.19 -5.44 -18.11
CA SER A 160 28.51 -5.61 -17.49
C SER A 160 29.49 -6.33 -18.42
N ILE A 161 29.04 -7.39 -19.10
CA ILE A 161 29.86 -8.13 -20.08
C ILE A 161 30.19 -7.24 -21.29
N GLY A 162 29.20 -6.52 -21.83
CA GLY A 162 29.43 -5.60 -22.95
C GLY A 162 30.44 -4.51 -22.62
N PHE A 163 30.32 -3.91 -21.43
CA PHE A 163 31.25 -2.91 -20.92
C PHE A 163 32.66 -3.48 -20.73
N LEU A 164 32.81 -4.58 -19.99
CA LEU A 164 34.13 -5.17 -19.72
C LEU A 164 34.83 -5.63 -21.00
N SER A 165 34.06 -6.19 -21.95
CA SER A 165 34.59 -6.64 -23.25
C SER A 165 35.15 -5.47 -24.08
N SER A 166 34.67 -4.24 -23.86
CA SER A 166 35.11 -3.05 -24.61
C SER A 166 36.57 -2.66 -24.32
N TYR A 167 37.13 -3.10 -23.18
CA TYR A 167 38.51 -2.83 -22.78
C TYR A 167 39.46 -4.01 -23.03
N SER A 168 38.92 -5.14 -23.48
CA SER A 168 39.66 -6.37 -23.74
C SER A 168 39.97 -6.51 -25.23
N ARG A 169 40.97 -7.31 -25.61
CA ARG A 169 41.29 -7.59 -27.04
C ARG A 169 40.26 -8.52 -27.71
N HIS A 170 38.98 -8.40 -27.34
CA HIS A 170 37.91 -9.21 -27.92
C HIS A 170 37.54 -8.67 -29.31
N ALA A 171 36.97 -9.54 -30.15
CA ALA A 171 36.44 -9.12 -31.44
C ALA A 171 35.38 -8.01 -31.25
N ILE A 172 35.38 -7.01 -32.14
CA ILE A 172 34.48 -5.85 -32.13
C ILE A 172 32.99 -6.25 -31.96
N GLY A 173 32.62 -7.46 -32.39
CA GLY A 173 31.24 -7.98 -32.28
C GLY A 173 30.77 -8.32 -30.86
N VAL A 174 31.67 -8.66 -29.92
CA VAL A 174 31.27 -9.09 -28.56
C VAL A 174 30.70 -7.92 -27.74
N PRO A 175 31.36 -6.76 -27.62
CA PRO A 175 30.78 -5.60 -26.95
C PRO A 175 29.43 -5.17 -27.52
N ALA A 176 29.31 -5.16 -28.86
CA ALA A 176 28.09 -4.75 -29.55
C ALA A 176 26.92 -5.70 -29.28
N LEU A 177 27.16 -7.02 -29.33
CA LEU A 177 26.16 -8.03 -29.03
C LEU A 177 25.60 -7.88 -27.60
N PHE A 178 26.48 -7.86 -26.60
CA PHE A 178 26.05 -7.83 -25.20
C PHE A 178 25.40 -6.50 -24.81
N SER A 179 25.84 -5.38 -25.38
CA SER A 179 25.18 -4.08 -25.19
C SER A 179 23.78 -4.05 -25.81
N THR A 180 23.61 -4.69 -26.97
CA THR A 180 22.30 -4.83 -27.62
C THR A 180 21.37 -5.71 -26.80
N LEU A 181 21.85 -6.85 -26.30
CA LEU A 181 21.07 -7.74 -25.43
C LEU A 181 20.66 -7.04 -24.12
N ALA A 182 21.57 -6.25 -23.53
CA ALA A 182 21.28 -5.45 -22.34
C ALA A 182 20.15 -4.44 -22.60
N LEU A 183 20.19 -3.75 -23.74
CA LEU A 183 19.15 -2.80 -24.14
C LEU A 183 17.80 -3.50 -24.34
N LEU A 184 17.76 -4.61 -25.10
CA LEU A 184 16.52 -5.34 -25.37
C LEU A 184 15.88 -5.88 -24.08
N THR A 185 16.66 -6.50 -23.21
CA THR A 185 16.19 -6.99 -21.91
C THR A 185 15.77 -5.84 -20.98
N GLY A 186 16.46 -4.71 -21.02
CA GLY A 186 16.10 -3.50 -20.27
C GLY A 186 14.75 -2.92 -20.72
N VAL A 187 14.54 -2.78 -22.03
CA VAL A 187 13.26 -2.32 -22.61
C VAL A 187 12.12 -3.28 -22.27
N ALA A 188 12.35 -4.59 -22.40
CA ALA A 188 11.36 -5.60 -22.02
C ALA A 188 11.00 -5.52 -20.52
N THR A 189 12.00 -5.36 -19.66
CA THR A 189 11.81 -5.21 -18.21
C THR A 189 11.01 -3.95 -17.89
N PHE A 190 11.34 -2.83 -18.53
CA PHE A 190 10.63 -1.57 -18.34
C PHE A 190 9.17 -1.65 -18.80
N GLY A 191 8.92 -2.23 -19.99
CA GLY A 191 7.58 -2.47 -20.49
C GLY A 191 6.77 -3.40 -19.56
N PHE A 192 7.39 -4.44 -19.03
CA PHE A 192 6.78 -5.31 -18.03
C PHE A 192 6.41 -4.53 -16.76
N TRP A 193 7.29 -3.65 -16.26
CA TRP A 193 7.00 -2.83 -15.08
C TRP A 193 5.79 -1.92 -15.28
N ILE A 194 5.70 -1.23 -16.42
CA ILE A 194 4.54 -0.40 -16.74
C ILE A 194 3.27 -1.24 -16.73
N TRP A 195 3.30 -2.39 -17.44
CA TRP A 195 2.16 -3.30 -17.48
C TRP A 195 1.81 -3.81 -16.09
N PHE A 196 2.79 -4.21 -15.28
CA PHE A 196 2.59 -4.77 -13.94
C PHE A 196 2.01 -3.73 -12.99
N ILE A 197 2.52 -2.50 -13.02
CA ILE A 197 1.98 -1.39 -12.22
C ILE A 197 0.52 -1.15 -12.59
N VAL A 198 0.19 -1.02 -13.88
CA VAL A 198 -1.16 -0.70 -14.33
C VAL A 198 -2.13 -1.86 -14.06
N GLN A 199 -1.75 -3.09 -14.43
CA GLN A 199 -2.64 -4.25 -14.46
C GLN A 199 -2.69 -5.04 -13.15
N VAL A 200 -1.74 -4.80 -12.25
CA VAL A 200 -1.65 -5.48 -10.95
C VAL A 200 -1.70 -4.49 -9.81
N LEU A 201 -0.74 -3.56 -9.73
CA LEU A 201 -0.60 -2.73 -8.54
C LEU A 201 -1.70 -1.67 -8.41
N ALA A 202 -2.06 -1.00 -9.52
CA ALA A 202 -3.01 0.11 -9.58
C ALA A 202 -4.47 -0.31 -9.81
N LYS A 203 -4.71 -1.43 -10.52
CA LYS A 203 -6.05 -1.94 -10.84
C LYS A 203 -6.87 -2.20 -9.56
N ALA A 204 -8.20 -2.03 -9.56
CA ALA A 204 -9.00 -2.52 -8.43
C ALA A 204 -8.94 -4.06 -8.35
N GLY A 205 -9.00 -4.60 -7.14
CA GLY A 205 -9.14 -6.05 -6.91
C GLY A 205 -10.49 -6.57 -7.37
N ASP A 206 -10.60 -7.89 -7.53
CA ASP A 206 -11.88 -8.51 -7.86
C ASP A 206 -12.85 -8.37 -6.69
N ALA A 207 -14.05 -7.85 -6.94
CA ALA A 207 -15.07 -7.70 -5.91
C ALA A 207 -15.65 -9.05 -5.47
N GLU A 208 -15.65 -10.03 -6.37
CA GLU A 208 -16.13 -11.38 -6.13
C GLU A 208 -15.02 -12.30 -5.59
N PRO A 209 -15.40 -13.45 -5.00
CA PRO A 209 -14.47 -14.52 -4.73
C PRO A 209 -13.75 -14.96 -6.02
N ASN A 210 -12.43 -15.15 -5.93
CA ASN A 210 -11.64 -15.70 -7.02
C ASN A 210 -10.88 -16.96 -6.54
N ARG A 211 -10.04 -17.56 -7.39
CA ARG A 211 -9.30 -18.80 -7.05
C ARG A 211 -8.40 -18.72 -5.82
N PHE A 212 -8.13 -17.52 -5.34
CA PHE A 212 -7.28 -17.25 -4.17
C PHE A 212 -8.10 -16.87 -2.92
N GLY A 213 -9.43 -16.95 -3.00
CA GLY A 213 -10.35 -16.77 -1.87
C GLY A 213 -11.23 -15.53 -1.98
N LEU A 214 -11.88 -15.23 -0.87
CA LEU A 214 -12.80 -14.10 -0.72
C LEU A 214 -12.08 -12.75 -0.90
N PRO A 215 -12.79 -11.71 -1.35
CA PRO A 215 -12.24 -10.37 -1.44
C PRO A 215 -11.70 -9.89 -0.09
N PRO A 216 -10.63 -9.08 -0.06
CA PRO A 216 -10.19 -8.41 1.16
C PRO A 216 -11.34 -7.59 1.74
N ILE A 217 -11.58 -7.69 3.04
CA ILE A 217 -12.60 -6.90 3.73
C ILE A 217 -12.29 -5.43 3.48
N ALA A 218 -13.13 -4.74 2.71
CA ALA A 218 -12.98 -3.32 2.50
C ALA A 218 -13.03 -2.64 3.89
N PRO A 219 -12.10 -1.73 4.23
CA PRO A 219 -12.36 -0.84 5.34
C PRO A 219 -13.65 -0.12 4.97
N SER A 220 -14.72 -0.38 5.75
CA SER A 220 -16.04 0.23 5.58
C SER A 220 -15.85 1.67 5.10
N ALA A 221 -16.31 1.97 3.89
CA ALA A 221 -16.24 3.31 3.33
C ALA A 221 -17.04 4.25 4.24
#